data_AF-A0A930A5J5-F1
#
_entry.id   AF-A0A930A5J5-F1
#
_cell.length_a   1.000
_cell.length_b   1.000
_cell.length_c   1.000
_cell.angle_alpha   90.00
_cell.angle_beta   90.00
_cell.angle_gamma   90.00
#
_symmetry.space_group_name_H-M   'P 1'
#
loop_
_entity.id
_entity.type
_entity.pdbx_description
1 polymer ?
#
loop_
_entity_poly.entity_id
_entity_poly.type
_entity_poly.pdbx_seq_one_letter_code
_entity_poly.pdbx_strand_id
1 'polypeptide(L)'
;MQRNRLANFLPYLVVILAIVSLLGLNMGASSERISYYELQNVIEKENVEEVSVSIGTNVTVVKGVYEKDKQKVTFTATIPSTSDEIGQVIKNLGNDSTKLTIVDADASNIFLETVASIIPFILFAVFAVWMLNRMNGANG
;
A
#
# COMPACT_ATOMS: atom_id res chain seq x y z
N MET A 1 -49.97 -6.23 2.99
CA MET A 1 -48.69 -5.60 3.37
C MET A 1 -47.69 -5.82 2.24
N GLN A 2 -47.45 -4.81 1.40
CA GLN A 2 -46.46 -4.92 0.33
C GLN A 2 -45.06 -4.94 0.96
N ARG A 3 -44.44 -6.12 0.97
CA ARG A 3 -43.09 -6.34 1.49
C ARG A 3 -42.14 -5.51 0.62
N ASN A 4 -41.61 -4.39 1.14
CA ASN A 4 -40.69 -3.51 0.42
C ASN A 4 -39.40 -4.29 0.09
N ARG A 5 -39.39 -4.95 -1.06
CA ARG A 5 -38.26 -5.77 -1.55
C ARG A 5 -36.96 -4.97 -1.62
N LEU A 6 -37.07 -3.65 -1.82
CA LEU A 6 -35.97 -2.69 -1.82
C LEU A 6 -35.25 -2.61 -0.46
N ALA A 7 -35.96 -2.72 0.66
CA ALA A 7 -35.34 -2.68 2.00
C ALA A 7 -34.45 -3.90 2.25
N ASN A 8 -34.80 -5.07 1.67
CA ASN A 8 -33.99 -6.28 1.74
C ASN A 8 -32.74 -6.21 0.84
N PHE A 9 -32.71 -5.30 -0.15
CA PHE A 9 -31.53 -5.09 -1.01
C PHE A 9 -30.54 -4.06 -0.45
N LEU A 10 -30.98 -3.22 0.48
CA LEU A 10 -30.14 -2.21 1.15
C LEU A 10 -28.83 -2.78 1.74
N PRO A 11 -28.82 -3.90 2.49
CA PRO A 11 -27.58 -4.46 3.02
C PRO A 11 -26.61 -4.93 1.92
N TYR A 12 -27.13 -5.49 0.82
CA TYR A 12 -26.30 -5.90 -0.32
C TYR A 12 -25.70 -4.71 -1.05
N LEU A 13 -26.46 -3.62 -1.19
CA LEU A 13 -25.98 -2.38 -1.81
C LEU A 13 -24.85 -1.73 -1.00
N VAL A 14 -24.95 -1.73 0.33
CA VAL A 14 -23.88 -1.25 1.22
C VAL A 14 -22.61 -2.11 1.06
N VAL A 15 -22.75 -3.44 0.96
CA VAL A 15 -21.61 -4.35 0.71
C VAL A 15 -20.99 -4.11 -0.66
N ILE A 16 -21.79 -3.90 -1.70
CA ILE A 16 -21.29 -3.59 -3.05
C ILE A 16 -20.54 -2.25 -3.05
N LEU A 17 -21.07 -1.21 -2.40
CA LEU A 17 -20.39 0.08 -2.27
C LEU A 17 -19.08 -0.03 -1.48
N ALA A 18 -19.05 -0.87 -0.43
CA ALA A 18 -17.82 -1.14 0.32
C ALA A 18 -16.77 -1.85 -0.56
N ILE A 19 -17.17 -2.85 -1.36
CA ILE A 19 -16.28 -3.53 -2.30
C ILE A 19 -15.78 -2.56 -3.38
N VAL A 20 -16.66 -1.75 -3.98
CA VAL A 20 -16.27 -0.74 -4.98
C VAL A 20 -15.33 0.31 -4.39
N SER A 21 -15.56 0.72 -3.14
CA SER A 21 -14.66 1.62 -2.40
C SER A 21 -13.28 0.97 -2.19
N LEU A 22 -13.22 -0.29 -1.75
CA LEU A 22 -11.97 -1.04 -1.59
C LEU A 22 -11.21 -1.25 -2.90
N LEU A 23 -11.93 -1.48 -4.01
CA LEU A 23 -11.34 -1.60 -5.34
C LEU A 23 -10.85 -0.24 -5.85
N GLY A 24 -11.58 0.85 -5.59
CA GLY A 24 -11.18 2.22 -5.92
C GLY A 24 -9.96 2.71 -5.14
N LEU A 25 -9.77 2.25 -3.90
CA LEU A 25 -8.57 2.53 -3.10
C LEU A 25 -7.30 1.84 -3.65
N ASN A 26 -7.45 0.79 -4.48
CA ASN A 26 -6.33 0.15 -5.19
C ASN A 26 -6.03 0.79 -6.56
N MET A 27 -6.80 1.80 -6.98
CA MET A 27 -6.51 2.57 -8.21
C MET A 27 -5.54 3.75 -7.95
N GLY A 28 -4.93 3.82 -6.76
CA GLY A 28 -3.94 4.82 -6.41
C GLY A 28 -2.51 4.35 -6.72
N ALA A 29 -1.90 5.00 -7.71
CA ALA A 29 -0.51 4.91 -8.14
C ALA A 29 -0.02 3.54 -8.62
N SER A 30 0.02 3.40 -9.95
CA SER A 30 0.89 2.44 -10.64
C SER A 30 2.31 2.53 -10.05
N SER A 31 2.81 1.44 -9.48
CA SER A 31 4.19 1.32 -9.02
C SER A 31 5.06 0.83 -10.17
N GLU A 32 5.94 1.69 -10.68
CA GLU A 32 6.87 1.32 -11.73
C GLU A 32 8.18 0.80 -11.14
N ARG A 33 8.64 -0.36 -11.62
CA ARG A 33 9.98 -0.87 -11.33
C ARG A 33 10.95 -0.26 -12.32
N ILE A 34 11.81 0.61 -11.83
CA ILE A 34 12.79 1.34 -12.65
C ILE A 34 14.21 0.91 -12.28
N SER A 35 15.10 0.96 -13.27
CA SER A 35 16.53 0.70 -13.10
C SER A 35 17.23 1.85 -12.38
N TYR A 36 18.48 1.63 -11.96
CA TYR A 36 19.30 2.67 -11.31
C TYR A 36 19.52 3.91 -12.20
N TYR A 37 19.76 3.70 -13.50
CA TYR A 37 19.97 4.82 -14.42
C TYR A 37 18.68 5.62 -14.67
N GLU A 38 17.53 4.96 -14.65
CA GLU A 38 16.22 5.62 -14.73
C GLU A 38 15.92 6.40 -13.44
N LEU A 39 16.29 5.85 -12.27
CA LEU A 39 16.21 6.56 -11.00
C LEU A 39 17.01 7.86 -11.02
N GLN A 40 18.25 7.84 -11.54
CA GLN A 40 19.05 9.06 -11.68
C GLN A 40 18.35 10.10 -12.56
N ASN A 41 17.78 9.67 -13.69
CA ASN A 41 17.03 10.56 -14.57
C ASN A 41 15.77 11.15 -13.90
N VAL A 42 15.05 10.35 -13.10
CA VAL A 42 13.86 10.81 -12.35
C VAL A 42 14.26 11.85 -11.29
N ILE A 43 15.34 11.61 -10.55
CA ILE A 43 15.84 12.56 -9.55
C ILE A 43 16.29 13.89 -10.20
N GLU A 44 16.88 13.83 -11.40
CA GLU A 44 17.36 15.03 -12.10
C GLU A 44 16.26 15.84 -12.78
N LYS A 45 15.23 15.18 -13.32
CA LYS A 45 14.27 15.78 -14.25
C LYS A 45 12.87 15.95 -13.71
N GLU A 46 12.50 15.18 -12.69
CA GLU A 46 11.14 15.15 -12.15
C GLU A 46 11.11 15.67 -10.70
N ASN A 47 9.94 16.09 -10.24
CA ASN A 47 9.77 16.60 -8.87
C ASN A 47 9.44 15.43 -7.92
N VAL A 48 10.45 14.92 -7.22
CA VAL A 48 10.31 13.81 -6.27
C VAL A 48 9.73 14.31 -4.93
N GLU A 49 8.55 13.83 -4.55
CA GLU A 49 7.84 14.29 -3.35
C GLU A 49 8.18 13.48 -2.08
N GLU A 50 8.34 12.15 -2.20
CA GLU A 50 8.56 11.25 -1.08
C GLU A 50 9.52 10.11 -1.45
N VAL A 51 10.50 9.78 -0.61
CA VAL A 51 11.41 8.64 -0.82
C VAL A 51 11.67 7.88 0.49
N SER A 52 11.59 6.55 0.41
CA SER A 52 11.95 5.56 1.43
C SER A 52 13.08 4.65 0.91
N VAL A 53 14.21 4.60 1.59
CA VAL A 53 15.35 3.74 1.25
C VAL A 53 15.46 2.62 2.29
N SER A 54 15.54 1.37 1.84
CA SER A 54 15.52 0.16 2.66
C SER A 54 16.70 -0.75 2.29
N ILE A 55 17.68 -0.87 3.17
CA ILE A 55 19.00 -1.49 2.88
C ILE A 55 18.98 -2.98 3.28
N GLY A 56 19.12 -3.88 2.31
CA GLY A 56 19.25 -5.33 2.55
C GLY A 56 20.69 -5.83 2.33
N THR A 57 20.94 -7.12 2.62
CA THR A 57 22.29 -7.73 2.66
C THR A 57 23.08 -7.67 1.35
N ASN A 58 22.42 -7.61 0.19
CA ASN A 58 23.08 -7.46 -1.12
C ASN A 58 22.57 -6.26 -1.94
N VAL A 59 21.32 -5.85 -1.69
CA VAL A 59 20.67 -4.76 -2.43
C VAL A 59 19.82 -3.90 -1.50
N THR A 60 19.77 -2.62 -1.83
CA THR A 60 18.99 -1.61 -1.13
C THR A 60 17.81 -1.23 -2.03
N VAL A 61 16.60 -1.35 -1.51
CA VAL A 61 15.36 -1.00 -2.20
C VAL A 61 15.01 0.45 -1.91
N VAL A 62 14.87 1.25 -2.95
CA VAL A 62 14.42 2.65 -2.86
C VAL A 62 12.99 2.71 -3.37
N LYS A 63 12.04 3.12 -2.53
CA LYS A 63 10.65 3.37 -2.87
C LYS A 63 10.41 4.87 -2.83
N GLY A 64 9.54 5.40 -3.67
CA GLY A 64 9.20 6.81 -3.58
C GLY A 64 8.05 7.19 -4.47
N VAL A 65 7.73 8.48 -4.46
CA VAL A 65 6.69 9.09 -5.27
C VAL A 65 7.27 10.32 -5.95
N TYR A 66 7.10 10.44 -7.26
CA TYR A 66 7.45 11.64 -8.03
C TYR A 66 6.23 12.16 -8.80
N GLU A 67 6.22 13.45 -9.08
CA GLU A 67 5.20 14.09 -9.90
C GLU A 67 5.65 14.10 -11.36
N LYS A 68 4.84 13.50 -12.24
CA LYS A 68 5.00 13.52 -13.69
C LYS A 68 3.69 13.96 -14.33
N ASP A 69 3.72 14.99 -15.18
CA ASP A 69 2.52 15.51 -15.84
C ASP A 69 1.36 15.83 -14.88
N LYS A 70 1.66 16.36 -13.67
CA LYS A 70 0.72 16.64 -12.58
C LYS A 70 0.04 15.41 -11.96
N GLN A 71 0.60 14.22 -12.18
CA GLN A 71 0.16 12.97 -11.58
C GLN A 71 1.26 12.41 -10.67
N LYS A 72 0.85 11.90 -9.50
CA LYS A 72 1.75 11.23 -8.59
C LYS A 72 2.01 9.80 -9.05
N VAL A 73 3.27 9.46 -9.25
CA VAL A 73 3.72 8.14 -9.68
C VAL A 73 4.59 7.53 -8.58
N THR A 74 4.18 6.36 -8.09
CA THR A 74 4.97 5.59 -7.14
C THR A 74 6.02 4.79 -7.90
N PHE A 75 7.24 4.68 -7.38
CA PHE A 75 8.29 3.86 -7.95
C PHE A 75 8.95 2.96 -6.91
N THR A 76 9.57 1.89 -7.39
CA THR A 76 10.47 1.04 -6.60
C THR A 76 11.71 0.72 -7.44
N ALA A 77 12.87 1.17 -6.97
CA ALA A 77 14.17 0.91 -7.56
C ALA A 77 15.01 0.03 -6.62
N THR A 78 16.06 -0.58 -7.16
CA THR A 78 16.98 -1.41 -6.40
C THR A 78 18.41 -0.97 -6.74
N ILE A 79 19.19 -0.67 -5.71
CA ILE A 79 20.58 -0.22 -5.82
C ILE A 79 21.51 -1.22 -5.11
N PRO A 80 22.79 -1.30 -5.50
CA PRO A 80 23.77 -2.08 -4.75
C PRO A 80 23.87 -1.58 -3.29
N SER A 81 23.93 -2.49 -2.32
CA SER A 81 24.11 -2.13 -0.90
C SER A 81 25.57 -1.79 -0.57
N THR A 82 26.16 -0.85 -1.30
CA THR A 82 27.49 -0.29 -0.99
C THR A 82 27.33 1.09 -0.38
N SER A 83 28.22 1.45 0.56
CA SER A 83 28.19 2.76 1.24
C SER A 83 28.23 3.93 0.26
N ASP A 84 28.98 3.78 -0.83
CA ASP A 84 29.20 4.84 -1.81
C ASP A 84 27.94 5.09 -2.65
N GLU A 85 27.26 4.04 -3.10
CA GLU A 85 26.03 4.17 -3.90
C GLU A 85 24.85 4.65 -3.04
N ILE A 86 24.72 4.13 -1.81
CA ILE A 86 23.71 4.60 -0.85
C ILE A 86 23.96 6.08 -0.51
N GLY A 87 25.21 6.46 -0.26
CA GLY A 87 25.60 7.83 0.05
C GLY A 87 25.32 8.79 -1.11
N GLN A 88 25.57 8.38 -2.35
CA GLN A 88 25.22 9.16 -3.53
C GLN A 88 23.71 9.38 -3.67
N VAL A 89 22.90 8.33 -3.49
CA VAL A 89 21.43 8.45 -3.54
C VAL A 89 20.91 9.39 -2.45
N ILE A 90 21.36 9.23 -1.20
CA ILE A 90 20.96 10.11 -0.09
C ILE A 90 21.37 11.57 -0.36
N LYS A 91 22.59 11.78 -0.86
CA LYS A 91 23.10 13.12 -1.16
C LYS A 91 22.31 13.80 -2.28
N ASN A 92 21.94 13.06 -3.32
CA ASN A 92 21.17 13.58 -4.44
C ASN A 92 19.71 13.89 -4.06
N LEU A 93 19.17 13.18 -3.05
CA LEU A 93 17.82 13.40 -2.52
C LEU A 93 17.76 14.45 -1.40
N GLY A 94 18.90 14.88 -0.86
CA GLY A 94 19.01 15.75 0.32
C GLY A 94 18.67 17.22 0.10
N ASN A 95 17.83 17.57 -0.87
CA ASN A 95 17.31 18.92 -1.02
C ASN A 95 16.14 19.15 -0.03
N ASP A 96 16.04 20.36 0.55
CA ASP A 96 15.09 20.74 1.61
C ASP A 96 13.60 20.44 1.32
N SER A 97 13.25 20.22 0.05
CA SER A 97 11.89 19.92 -0.41
C SER A 97 11.52 18.44 -0.41
N THR A 98 12.48 17.51 -0.28
CA THR A 98 12.23 16.07 -0.38
C THR A 98 12.13 15.45 1.01
N LYS A 99 10.99 14.83 1.32
CA LYS A 99 10.83 14.09 2.59
C LYS A 99 11.55 12.75 2.51
N LEU A 100 12.79 12.70 2.99
CA LEU A 100 13.60 11.48 3.06
C LEU A 100 13.31 10.69 4.35
N THR A 101 12.87 9.44 4.23
CA THR A 101 12.73 8.52 5.36
C THR A 101 13.65 7.32 5.17
N ILE A 102 14.56 7.11 6.13
CA ILE A 102 15.44 5.94 6.15
C ILE A 102 14.76 4.89 7.03
N VAL A 103 14.46 3.72 6.45
CA VAL A 103 13.82 2.61 7.15
C VAL A 103 14.79 1.45 7.25
N ASP A 104 14.84 0.83 8.42
CA ASP A 104 15.54 -0.43 8.59
C ASP A 104 14.74 -1.52 7.84
N ALA A 105 15.40 -2.21 6.91
CA ALA A 105 14.78 -3.27 6.12
C ALA A 105 14.48 -4.52 6.95
N ASP A 106 15.25 -4.71 8.04
CA ASP A 106 15.09 -5.81 8.97
C ASP A 106 14.10 -5.47 10.10
N ALA A 107 13.73 -4.19 10.26
CA ALA A 107 12.65 -3.80 11.15
C ALA A 107 11.31 -4.27 10.57
N SER A 108 10.70 -5.23 11.27
CA SER A 108 9.32 -5.63 11.03
C SER A 108 8.41 -4.40 10.95
N ASN A 109 7.56 -4.34 9.92
CA ASN A 109 6.55 -3.29 9.85
C ASN A 109 5.43 -3.64 10.84
N ILE A 110 5.63 -3.25 12.11
CA ILE A 110 4.74 -3.53 13.24
C ILE A 110 3.27 -3.24 12.89
N PHE A 111 3.00 -2.20 12.11
CA PHE A 111 1.64 -1.89 11.66
C PHE A 111 1.07 -2.97 10.72
N LEU A 112 1.81 -3.35 9.66
CA LEU A 112 1.37 -4.39 8.73
C LEU A 112 1.29 -5.77 9.41
N GLU A 113 2.21 -6.08 10.30
CA GLU A 113 2.20 -7.33 11.07
C GLU A 113 1.03 -7.38 12.05
N THR A 114 0.74 -6.28 12.75
CA THR A 114 -0.43 -6.18 13.64
C THR A 114 -1.71 -6.37 12.84
N VAL A 115 -1.87 -5.69 11.70
CA VAL A 115 -3.05 -5.86 10.84
C VAL A 115 -3.15 -7.31 10.33
N ALA A 116 -2.06 -7.87 9.81
CA ALA A 116 -2.03 -9.25 9.32
C ALA A 116 -2.37 -10.27 10.42
N SER A 117 -1.93 -10.03 11.66
CA SER A 117 -2.24 -10.89 12.81
C SER A 117 -3.71 -10.86 13.22
N ILE A 118 -4.45 -9.78 12.92
CA ILE A 118 -5.86 -9.62 13.26
C ILE A 118 -6.78 -10.23 12.19
N ILE A 119 -6.31 -10.38 10.93
CA ILE A 119 -7.10 -10.95 9.82
C ILE A 119 -7.74 -12.31 10.15
N PRO A 120 -7.03 -13.31 10.73
CA PRO A 120 -7.62 -14.59 11.08
C PRO A 120 -8.80 -14.47 12.06
N PHE A 121 -8.73 -13.54 13.01
CA PHE A 121 -9.79 -13.31 14.00
C PHE A 121 -11.02 -12.66 13.36
N ILE A 122 -10.83 -11.72 12.43
CA ILE A 122 -11.93 -11.13 11.66
C ILE A 122 -12.62 -12.19 10.81
N LEU A 123 -11.86 -13.04 10.12
CA LEU A 123 -12.41 -14.16 9.34
C LEU A 123 -13.19 -15.13 10.23
N PHE A 124 -12.67 -15.45 11.42
CA PHE A 124 -13.37 -16.31 12.38
C PHE A 124 -14.65 -15.66 12.92
N ALA A 125 -14.64 -14.37 13.23
CA ALA A 125 -15.82 -13.64 13.69
C ALA A 125 -16.92 -13.59 12.62
N VAL A 126 -16.55 -13.31 11.36
CA VAL A 126 -17.48 -13.35 10.22
C VAL A 126 -18.04 -14.76 10.03
N PHE A 127 -17.19 -15.79 10.09
CA PHE A 127 -17.61 -17.19 9.99
C PHE A 127 -18.55 -17.60 11.14
N ALA A 128 -18.26 -17.19 12.37
CA ALA A 128 -19.09 -17.47 13.54
C ALA A 128 -20.46 -16.82 13.41
N VAL A 129 -20.53 -15.55 13.00
CA VAL A 129 -21.80 -14.85 12.76
C VAL A 129 -22.59 -15.51 11.63
N TRP A 130 -21.93 -15.91 10.54
CA TRP A 130 -22.56 -16.65 9.44
C TRP A 130 -23.12 -18.00 9.89
N MET A 131 -22.37 -18.75 10.70
CA MET A 131 -22.79 -20.03 11.27
C MET A 131 -23.98 -19.86 12.22
N LEU A 132 -23.95 -18.89 13.13
CA LEU A 132 -25.03 -18.58 14.06
C LEU A 132 -26.31 -18.17 13.32
N ASN A 133 -26.19 -17.34 12.28
CA ASN A 133 -27.33 -16.95 11.44
C ASN A 133 -27.92 -18.15 10.69
N ARG A 134 -27.10 -19.11 10.27
CA ARG A 134 -27.55 -20.35 9.61
C ARG A 134 -28.20 -21.34 10.57
N MET A 135 -27.72 -21.42 11.81
CA MET A 135 -28.32 -22.28 12.85
C MET A 135 -29.63 -21.70 13.40
N ASN A 136 -29.72 -20.38 13.58
CA ASN A 136 -30.96 -19.72 13.98
C ASN A 136 -32.00 -19.65 12.85
N GLY A 137 -31.58 -19.68 11.59
CA GLY A 137 -32.47 -19.79 10.43
C GLY A 137 -32.99 -21.20 10.15
N ALA A 138 -32.53 -22.22 10.89
CA ALA A 138 -32.98 -23.60 10.76
C ALA A 138 -34.04 -24.01 11.80
N ASN A 139 -34.33 -23.15 12.79
CA ASN A 139 -35.32 -23.35 13.85
C ASN A 139 -36.53 -22.38 13.75
N GLY A 140 -36.77 -21.80 12.58
CA GLY A 140 -37.90 -20.90 12.29
C GLY A 140 -38.67 -21.32 11.05
#